data_AF-A0A382KX09-F1
#
_entry.id   AF-A0A382KX09-F1
#
_cell.length_a   1.000
_cell.length_b   1.000
_cell.length_c   1.000
_cell.angle_alpha   90.00
_cell.angle_beta   90.00
_cell.angle_gamma   90.00
#
_symmetry.space_group_name_H-M   'P 1'
#
loop_
_entity.id
_entity.type
_entity.pdbx_description
1 polymer ?
#
loop_
_entity_poly.entity_id
_entity_poly.type
_entity_poly.pdbx_seq_one_letter_code
_entity_poly.pdbx_strand_id
1 'polypeptide(L)'
;IKQFLENGKRISYGARAITKGGLHSLVKMNFSGGMIVGCDAGTLNSGKIKGSHCAIQSGILAAEYVNKLLSEEICEFDDILKASSLYKELHKSRNFSTSMHKFGFLGGSAYNFIESNIFRNKLPFNIKDDKHDCDTLNLAKNSEEAPYSNPDNNLSFDITSSIFLSGTNHEEDQPVHLKLNDPNIPLDYNLAKYNEPAQRFCPAGVYEIIEKEGSDFFQINAQNCLHCKTCDIKDPAQNITWTPPEGGGGPNYVGM
;
A
#
# COMPACT_ATOMS: atom_id res chain seq x y z
N ILE A 1 -15.80 6.12 19.04
CA ILE A 1 -14.34 5.95 19.25
C ILE A 1 -13.83 6.91 20.32
N LYS A 2 -14.06 8.24 20.19
CA LYS A 2 -13.65 9.28 21.15
C LYS A 2 -13.68 8.87 22.64
N GLN A 3 -14.82 8.38 23.14
CA GLN A 3 -15.00 7.97 24.54
C GLN A 3 -13.97 6.95 25.07
N PHE A 4 -13.32 6.18 24.19
CA PHE A 4 -12.32 5.17 24.56
C PHE A 4 -10.88 5.72 24.54
N LEU A 5 -10.66 6.85 23.85
CA LEU A 5 -9.36 7.48 23.68
C LEU A 5 -9.23 8.76 24.51
N GLU A 6 -10.33 9.26 25.05
CA GLU A 6 -10.36 10.43 25.91
C GLU A 6 -9.44 10.23 27.13
N ASN A 7 -8.54 11.19 27.36
CA ASN A 7 -7.44 11.12 28.34
C ASN A 7 -6.37 10.05 28.05
N GLY A 8 -6.43 9.38 26.90
CA GLY A 8 -5.38 8.49 26.44
C GLY A 8 -4.16 9.27 25.95
N LYS A 9 -3.01 8.59 25.90
CA LYS A 9 -1.78 9.13 25.32
C LYS A 9 -1.43 8.37 24.06
N ARG A 10 -1.27 9.08 22.94
CA ARG A 10 -0.68 8.52 21.73
C ARG A 10 0.80 8.28 21.95
N ILE A 11 1.27 7.05 21.73
CA ILE A 11 2.67 6.64 21.99
C ILE A 11 3.46 6.30 20.74
N SER A 12 2.79 6.00 19.62
CA SER A 12 3.43 5.60 18.37
C SER A 12 2.58 6.05 17.16
N TYR A 13 3.24 6.11 16.01
CA TYR A 13 2.61 6.38 14.72
C TYR A 13 3.38 5.66 13.60
N GLY A 14 2.65 5.12 12.62
CA GLY A 14 3.24 4.45 11.47
C GLY A 14 2.27 4.38 10.31
N ALA A 15 2.81 4.11 9.13
CA ALA A 15 2.01 3.97 7.92
C ALA A 15 2.66 2.98 6.96
N ARG A 16 1.83 2.16 6.32
CA ARG A 16 2.27 1.19 5.33
C ARG A 16 1.18 0.96 4.29
N ALA A 17 1.55 0.93 3.01
CA ALA A 17 0.65 0.43 1.99
C ALA A 17 0.43 -1.08 2.16
N ILE A 18 -0.79 -1.54 1.91
CA ILE A 18 -1.15 -2.96 1.95
C ILE A 18 -1.72 -3.38 0.61
N THR A 19 -1.47 -4.62 0.21
CA THR A 19 -2.05 -5.17 -1.02
C THR A 19 -3.53 -5.50 -0.83
N LYS A 20 -4.39 -5.10 -1.77
CA LYS A 20 -5.83 -5.37 -1.71
C LYS A 20 -6.37 -6.17 -2.91
N GLY A 21 -5.60 -6.32 -3.99
CA GLY A 21 -6.01 -7.00 -5.23
C GLY A 21 -6.31 -8.51 -5.06
N GLY A 22 -5.70 -9.17 -4.08
CA GLY A 22 -5.96 -10.57 -3.76
C GLY A 22 -5.56 -11.53 -4.89
N LEU A 23 -6.27 -12.67 -5.00
CA LEU A 23 -5.89 -13.75 -5.92
C LEU A 23 -5.75 -13.32 -7.39
N HIS A 24 -6.57 -12.37 -7.85
CA HIS A 24 -6.55 -11.91 -9.23
C HIS A 24 -5.34 -11.03 -9.58
N SER A 25 -4.69 -10.47 -8.58
CA SER A 25 -3.47 -9.65 -8.72
C SER A 25 -2.22 -10.38 -8.27
N LEU A 26 -2.31 -11.69 -7.97
CA LEU A 26 -1.17 -12.49 -7.56
C LEU A 26 -0.20 -12.62 -8.74
N VAL A 27 1.04 -12.20 -8.54
CA VAL A 27 2.09 -12.30 -9.56
C VAL A 27 2.55 -13.76 -9.72
N LYS A 28 3.26 -14.05 -10.81
CA LYS A 28 4.00 -15.31 -10.89
C LYS A 28 5.09 -15.32 -9.81
N MET A 29 5.02 -16.29 -8.92
CA MET A 29 5.82 -16.31 -7.68
C MET A 29 7.20 -16.98 -7.84
N ASN A 30 7.52 -17.57 -8.99
CA ASN A 30 8.82 -18.16 -9.28
C ASN A 30 9.36 -17.68 -10.64
N PHE A 31 10.68 -17.53 -10.71
CA PHE A 31 11.42 -17.19 -11.93
C PHE A 31 12.82 -17.80 -11.88
N SER A 32 13.55 -17.75 -12.98
CA SER A 32 14.92 -18.28 -13.03
C SER A 32 15.81 -17.56 -12.02
N GLY A 33 16.25 -18.28 -11.00
CA GLY A 33 17.14 -17.76 -9.95
C GLY A 33 16.44 -17.14 -8.74
N GLY A 34 15.10 -17.15 -8.64
CA GLY A 34 14.43 -16.56 -7.48
C GLY A 34 12.93 -16.80 -7.37
N MET A 35 12.37 -16.33 -6.26
CA MET A 35 10.95 -16.41 -5.94
C MET A 35 10.46 -15.12 -5.26
N ILE A 36 9.19 -14.80 -5.47
CA ILE A 36 8.48 -13.70 -4.80
C ILE A 36 7.48 -14.31 -3.84
N VAL A 37 7.56 -13.95 -2.56
CA VAL A 37 6.71 -14.48 -1.49
C VAL A 37 6.15 -13.36 -0.62
N GLY A 38 5.22 -13.69 0.27
CA GLY A 38 4.64 -12.74 1.20
C GLY A 38 3.71 -11.73 0.54
N CYS A 39 3.54 -10.59 1.20
CA CYS A 39 2.75 -9.48 0.66
C CYS A 39 3.34 -8.90 -0.63
N ASP A 40 4.62 -9.10 -0.90
CA ASP A 40 5.26 -8.69 -2.16
C ASP A 40 4.65 -9.44 -3.36
N ALA A 41 4.31 -10.71 -3.17
CA ALA A 41 3.56 -11.49 -4.17
C ALA A 41 2.06 -11.14 -4.22
N GLY A 42 1.53 -10.44 -3.21
CA GLY A 42 0.10 -10.10 -3.11
C GLY A 42 -0.75 -11.10 -2.30
N THR A 43 -0.15 -11.87 -1.38
CA THR A 43 -0.86 -12.94 -0.65
C THR A 43 -1.81 -12.47 0.46
N LEU A 44 -2.17 -11.19 0.53
CA LEU A 44 -3.03 -10.68 1.61
C LEU A 44 -4.51 -11.05 1.38
N ASN A 45 -5.17 -11.56 2.42
CA ASN A 45 -6.62 -11.74 2.40
C ASN A 45 -7.33 -10.43 2.79
N SER A 46 -7.76 -9.67 1.79
CA SER A 46 -8.36 -8.34 1.97
C SER A 46 -9.71 -8.38 2.69
N GLY A 47 -10.50 -9.43 2.52
CA GLY A 47 -11.78 -9.59 3.22
C GLY A 47 -11.65 -9.77 4.74
N LYS A 48 -10.47 -10.17 5.22
CA LYS A 48 -10.18 -10.32 6.65
C LYS A 48 -9.21 -9.27 7.19
N ILE A 49 -8.58 -8.49 6.31
CA ILE A 49 -7.43 -7.62 6.64
C ILE A 49 -6.33 -8.45 7.34
N LYS A 50 -6.02 -9.63 6.78
CA LYS A 50 -5.00 -10.54 7.32
C LYS A 50 -4.05 -10.99 6.22
N GLY A 51 -2.76 -10.68 6.39
CA GLY A 51 -1.70 -11.06 5.46
C GLY A 51 -0.59 -11.89 6.09
N SER A 52 -0.33 -11.76 7.39
CA SER A 52 0.86 -12.37 8.03
C SER A 52 0.88 -13.90 7.93
N HIS A 53 -0.24 -14.57 8.22
CA HIS A 53 -0.32 -16.03 8.12
C HIS A 53 -0.23 -16.51 6.67
N CYS A 54 -0.82 -15.78 5.73
CA CYS A 54 -0.70 -16.07 4.31
C CYS A 54 0.74 -15.87 3.81
N ALA A 55 1.43 -14.83 4.28
CA ALA A 55 2.82 -14.58 3.94
C ALA A 55 3.74 -15.69 4.47
N ILE A 56 3.56 -16.11 5.73
CA ILE A 56 4.28 -17.24 6.30
C ILE A 56 4.02 -18.52 5.49
N GLN A 57 2.75 -18.81 5.15
CA GLN A 57 2.42 -19.97 4.33
C GLN A 57 3.10 -19.94 2.96
N SER A 58 3.16 -18.77 2.30
CA SER A 58 3.84 -18.66 1.02
C SER A 58 5.35 -18.94 1.11
N GLY A 59 6.00 -18.53 2.20
CA GLY A 59 7.41 -18.84 2.46
C GLY A 59 7.64 -20.33 2.71
N ILE A 60 6.73 -20.99 3.45
CA ILE A 60 6.79 -22.44 3.68
C ILE A 60 6.68 -23.20 2.36
N LEU A 61 5.70 -22.85 1.51
CA LEU A 61 5.52 -23.48 0.19
C LEU A 61 6.74 -23.27 -0.71
N ALA A 62 7.35 -22.07 -0.67
CA ALA A 62 8.58 -21.79 -1.41
C ALA A 62 9.75 -22.66 -0.93
N ALA A 63 9.92 -22.82 0.39
CA ALA A 63 10.94 -23.69 0.95
C ALA A 63 10.71 -25.17 0.56
N GLU A 64 9.48 -25.66 0.61
CA GLU A 64 9.11 -27.01 0.16
C GLU A 64 9.46 -27.22 -1.32
N TYR A 65 9.13 -26.25 -2.17
CA TYR A 65 9.44 -26.30 -3.59
C TYR A 65 10.95 -26.32 -3.86
N VAL A 66 11.71 -25.43 -3.22
CA VAL A 66 13.17 -25.40 -3.34
C VAL A 66 13.78 -26.74 -2.89
N ASN A 67 13.30 -27.32 -1.78
CA ASN A 67 13.79 -28.61 -1.30
C ASN A 67 13.53 -29.75 -2.29
N LYS A 68 12.38 -29.75 -2.97
CA LYS A 68 12.06 -30.73 -4.03
C LYS A 68 12.99 -30.59 -5.22
N LEU A 69 13.24 -29.36 -5.69
CA LEU A 69 14.19 -29.11 -6.78
C LEU A 69 15.61 -29.56 -6.43
N LEU A 70 16.06 -29.31 -5.19
CA LEU A 70 17.37 -29.77 -4.71
C LEU A 70 17.46 -31.30 -4.61
N SER A 71 16.31 -31.98 -4.52
CA SER A 71 16.21 -33.44 -4.54
C SER A 71 15.99 -34.00 -5.96
N GLU A 72 16.18 -33.17 -6.99
CA GLU A 72 15.99 -33.53 -8.41
C GLU A 72 14.55 -33.96 -8.76
N GLU A 73 13.56 -33.58 -7.96
CA GLU A 73 12.14 -33.83 -8.26
C GLU A 73 11.60 -32.82 -9.29
N ILE A 74 10.93 -33.33 -10.32
CA ILE A 74 10.23 -32.50 -11.30
C ILE A 74 8.88 -32.07 -10.71
N CYS A 75 8.74 -30.79 -10.40
CA CYS A 75 7.47 -30.21 -9.97
C CYS A 75 7.36 -28.74 -10.37
N GLU A 76 6.13 -28.24 -10.46
CA GLU A 76 5.83 -26.83 -10.72
C GLU A 76 5.33 -26.15 -9.45
N PHE A 77 5.85 -24.96 -9.15
CA PHE A 77 5.44 -24.21 -7.95
C PHE A 77 3.94 -23.87 -7.97
N ASP A 78 3.40 -23.54 -9.16
CA ASP A 78 1.99 -23.21 -9.32
C ASP A 78 1.05 -24.35 -8.90
N ASP A 79 1.46 -25.60 -9.09
CA ASP A 79 0.65 -26.77 -8.70
C ASP A 79 0.66 -26.95 -7.18
N ILE A 80 1.82 -26.77 -6.55
CA ILE A 80 1.97 -26.76 -5.09
C ILE A 80 1.10 -25.67 -4.49
N LEU A 81 1.16 -24.46 -5.05
CA LEU A 81 0.36 -23.32 -4.60
C LEU A 81 -1.13 -23.61 -4.74
N LYS A 82 -1.61 -24.05 -5.90
CA LYS A 82 -3.05 -24.34 -6.14
C LYS A 82 -3.59 -25.44 -5.22
N ALA A 83 -2.77 -26.42 -4.83
CA ALA A 83 -3.15 -27.47 -3.89
C ALA A 83 -3.24 -26.97 -2.42
N SER A 84 -2.56 -25.88 -2.09
CA SER A 84 -2.37 -25.40 -0.72
C SER A 84 -3.62 -24.82 -0.05
N SER A 85 -3.57 -24.68 1.28
CA SER A 85 -4.55 -23.92 2.04
C SER A 85 -4.52 -22.42 1.72
N LEU A 86 -3.36 -21.88 1.37
CA LEU A 86 -3.18 -20.47 1.01
C LEU A 86 -4.04 -20.13 -0.20
N TYR A 87 -3.92 -20.88 -1.29
CA TYR A 87 -4.72 -20.66 -2.49
C TYR A 87 -6.22 -20.81 -2.21
N LYS A 88 -6.62 -21.83 -1.43
CA LYS A 88 -8.02 -22.02 -1.03
C LYS A 88 -8.56 -20.82 -0.24
N GLU A 89 -7.75 -20.20 0.61
CA GLU A 89 -8.14 -19.00 1.35
C GLU A 89 -8.27 -17.78 0.43
N LEU A 90 -7.27 -17.52 -0.42
CA LEU A 90 -7.29 -16.39 -1.36
C LEU A 90 -8.43 -16.53 -2.39
N HIS A 91 -8.71 -17.74 -2.85
CA HIS A 91 -9.80 -18.03 -3.76
C HIS A 91 -11.17 -17.74 -3.12
N LYS A 92 -11.34 -17.99 -1.82
CA LYS A 92 -12.59 -17.66 -1.12
C LYS A 92 -12.83 -16.15 -1.05
N SER A 93 -11.78 -15.32 -0.96
CA SER A 93 -11.92 -13.86 -0.89
C SER A 93 -11.66 -13.14 -2.21
N ARG A 94 -11.48 -13.87 -3.33
CA ARG A 94 -11.04 -13.33 -4.63
C ARG A 94 -11.88 -12.17 -5.18
N ASN A 95 -13.18 -12.17 -4.91
CA ASN A 95 -14.11 -11.14 -5.38
C ASN A 95 -14.36 -10.02 -4.36
N PHE A 96 -13.80 -10.12 -3.15
CA PHE A 96 -14.19 -9.24 -2.04
C PHE A 96 -13.90 -7.77 -2.33
N SER A 97 -12.66 -7.47 -2.74
CA SER A 97 -12.23 -6.09 -2.98
C SER A 97 -12.71 -5.56 -4.32
N THR A 98 -12.72 -6.41 -5.35
CA THR A 98 -13.14 -6.04 -6.70
C THR A 98 -14.63 -5.74 -6.77
N SER A 99 -15.47 -6.44 -6.00
CA SER A 99 -16.90 -6.13 -5.88
C SER A 99 -17.15 -4.74 -5.28
N MET A 100 -16.36 -4.36 -4.27
CA MET A 100 -16.44 -3.03 -3.64
C MET A 100 -16.03 -1.92 -4.61
N HIS A 101 -15.05 -2.16 -5.46
CA HIS A 101 -14.61 -1.17 -6.44
C HIS A 101 -15.60 -1.03 -7.60
N LYS A 102 -16.13 -2.15 -8.12
CA LYS A 102 -17.05 -2.15 -9.27
C LYS A 102 -18.46 -1.69 -8.93
N PHE A 103 -18.97 -2.04 -7.75
CA PHE A 103 -20.37 -1.78 -7.37
C PHE A 103 -20.50 -0.70 -6.28
N GLY A 104 -19.40 -0.03 -5.93
CA GLY A 104 -19.35 0.91 -4.82
C GLY A 104 -19.56 0.25 -3.46
N PHE A 105 -19.58 1.06 -2.41
CA PHE A 105 -19.66 0.57 -1.04
C PHE A 105 -20.92 -0.27 -0.77
N LEU A 106 -22.11 0.24 -1.13
CA LEU A 106 -23.38 -0.44 -0.84
C LEU A 106 -23.57 -1.70 -1.71
N GLY A 107 -23.35 -1.60 -3.02
CA GLY A 107 -23.51 -2.73 -3.94
C GLY A 107 -22.48 -3.83 -3.69
N GLY A 108 -21.22 -3.45 -3.46
CA GLY A 108 -20.15 -4.40 -3.13
C GLY A 108 -20.40 -5.08 -1.78
N SER A 109 -20.89 -4.34 -0.78
CA SER A 109 -21.26 -4.92 0.52
C SER A 109 -22.41 -5.92 0.40
N ALA A 110 -23.43 -5.60 -0.39
CA ALA A 110 -24.55 -6.52 -0.66
C ALA A 110 -24.07 -7.80 -1.37
N TYR A 111 -23.23 -7.65 -2.41
CA TYR A 111 -22.63 -8.79 -3.09
C TYR A 111 -21.81 -9.66 -2.12
N ASN A 112 -20.91 -9.05 -1.34
CA ASN A 112 -20.06 -9.76 -0.40
C ASN A 112 -20.87 -10.47 0.70
N PHE A 113 -21.97 -9.86 1.15
CA PHE A 113 -22.90 -10.49 2.09
C PHE A 113 -23.52 -11.76 1.49
N ILE A 114 -24.05 -11.68 0.26
CA ILE A 114 -24.66 -12.81 -0.44
C ILE A 114 -23.63 -13.92 -0.70
N GLU A 115 -22.48 -13.56 -1.28
CA GLU A 115 -21.38 -14.49 -1.56
C GLU A 115 -20.95 -15.23 -0.28
N SER A 116 -20.67 -14.49 0.80
CA SER A 116 -20.09 -15.06 2.02
C SER A 116 -21.10 -15.82 2.87
N ASN A 117 -22.31 -15.29 3.04
CA ASN A 117 -23.28 -15.85 3.99
C ASN A 117 -24.24 -16.87 3.35
N ILE A 118 -24.67 -16.62 2.11
CA ILE A 118 -25.64 -17.49 1.44
C ILE A 118 -24.89 -18.60 0.67
N PHE A 119 -23.93 -18.21 -0.17
CA PHE A 119 -23.22 -19.13 -1.05
C PHE A 119 -21.92 -19.68 -0.46
N ARG A 120 -21.49 -19.19 0.71
CA ARG A 120 -20.27 -19.62 1.41
C ARG A 120 -19.01 -19.53 0.53
N ASN A 121 -18.90 -18.46 -0.25
CA ASN A 121 -17.80 -18.16 -1.17
C ASN A 121 -17.64 -19.16 -2.33
N LYS A 122 -18.77 -19.70 -2.82
CA LYS A 122 -18.81 -20.72 -3.90
C LYS A 122 -19.48 -20.25 -5.18
N LEU A 123 -19.86 -18.99 -5.34
CA LEU A 123 -20.41 -18.57 -6.62
C LEU A 123 -19.35 -18.76 -7.73
N PRO A 124 -19.75 -19.24 -8.92
CA PRO A 124 -18.83 -19.58 -10.00
C PRO A 124 -18.44 -18.36 -10.84
N PHE A 125 -18.48 -17.16 -10.27
CA PHE A 125 -18.14 -15.91 -10.96
C PHE A 125 -16.81 -15.35 -10.45
N ASN A 126 -16.11 -14.64 -11.32
CA ASN A 126 -14.90 -13.88 -10.98
C ASN A 126 -15.14 -12.41 -11.37
N ILE A 127 -14.87 -11.50 -10.44
CA ILE A 127 -14.95 -10.06 -10.68
C ILE A 127 -13.52 -9.55 -10.73
N LYS A 128 -13.09 -9.08 -11.90
CA LYS A 128 -11.77 -8.49 -12.10
C LYS A 128 -11.80 -6.97 -11.97
N ASP A 129 -10.68 -6.43 -11.53
CA ASP A 129 -10.42 -4.99 -11.50
C ASP A 129 -9.02 -4.75 -12.06
N ASP A 130 -8.97 -4.19 -13.27
CA ASP A 130 -7.73 -3.97 -14.02
C ASP A 130 -7.29 -2.50 -13.95
N LYS A 131 -7.96 -1.67 -13.13
CA LYS A 131 -7.64 -0.26 -13.00
C LYS A 131 -6.50 -0.08 -11.98
N HIS A 132 -5.44 0.60 -12.38
CA HIS A 132 -4.38 0.96 -11.45
C HIS A 132 -4.80 2.08 -10.51
N ASP A 133 -4.26 2.08 -9.29
CA ASP A 133 -4.60 3.10 -8.29
C ASP A 133 -4.17 4.51 -8.73
N CYS A 134 -3.06 4.66 -9.44
CA CYS A 134 -2.61 5.96 -9.99
C CYS A 134 -3.62 6.57 -10.98
N ASP A 135 -4.36 5.75 -11.73
CA ASP A 135 -5.33 6.19 -12.75
C ASP A 135 -6.71 6.56 -12.20
N THR A 136 -6.86 6.59 -10.87
CA THR A 136 -8.18 6.78 -10.22
C THR A 136 -8.44 8.19 -9.70
N LEU A 137 -7.47 9.11 -9.77
CA LEU A 137 -7.68 10.49 -9.32
C LEU A 137 -8.56 11.27 -10.32
N ASN A 138 -9.52 12.02 -9.77
CA ASN A 138 -10.24 13.04 -10.52
C ASN A 138 -9.38 14.30 -10.62
N LEU A 139 -9.59 15.09 -11.68
CA LEU A 139 -8.99 16.42 -11.77
C LEU A 139 -9.44 17.29 -10.60
N ALA A 140 -8.53 18.11 -10.07
CA ALA A 140 -8.80 18.99 -8.94
C ALA A 140 -9.98 19.93 -9.22
N LYS A 141 -10.05 20.49 -10.44
CA LYS A 141 -11.15 21.36 -10.87
C LYS A 141 -12.56 20.72 -10.86
N ASN A 142 -12.62 19.38 -10.85
CA ASN A 142 -13.88 18.62 -10.83
C ASN A 142 -14.16 18.04 -9.43
N SER A 143 -13.36 18.41 -8.44
CA SER A 143 -13.42 17.86 -7.09
C SER A 143 -13.65 18.98 -6.09
N GLU A 144 -14.31 18.67 -4.98
CA GLU A 144 -14.48 19.59 -3.86
C GLU A 144 -13.38 19.36 -2.84
N GLU A 145 -12.89 20.44 -2.23
CA GLU A 145 -11.95 20.34 -1.12
C GLU A 145 -12.65 19.76 0.10
N ALA A 146 -12.08 18.70 0.67
CA ALA A 146 -12.63 18.08 1.86
C ALA A 146 -12.36 18.96 3.10
N PRO A 147 -13.38 19.26 3.91
CA PRO A 147 -13.20 20.09 5.11
C PRO A 147 -12.56 19.26 6.23
N TYR A 148 -11.25 19.37 6.40
CA TYR A 148 -10.54 18.84 7.56
C TYR A 148 -10.41 19.91 8.64
N SER A 149 -10.85 19.61 9.86
CA SER A 149 -10.62 20.49 11.00
C SER A 149 -9.15 20.50 11.40
N ASN A 150 -8.69 21.63 11.94
CA ASN A 150 -7.37 21.70 12.57
C ASN A 150 -7.27 20.66 13.70
N PRO A 151 -6.09 20.06 13.91
CA PRO A 151 -5.88 19.09 14.96
C PRO A 151 -6.10 19.73 16.35
N ASP A 152 -6.81 19.01 17.22
CA ASP A 152 -7.10 19.40 18.60
C ASP A 152 -5.96 19.05 19.59
N ASN A 153 -4.90 18.38 19.11
CA ASN A 153 -3.76 17.88 19.89
C ASN A 153 -4.14 16.94 21.05
N ASN A 154 -5.32 16.34 20.99
CA ASN A 154 -5.82 15.38 21.97
C ASN A 154 -6.26 14.07 21.30
N LEU A 155 -7.14 14.17 20.30
CA LEU A 155 -7.62 13.02 19.51
C LEU A 155 -7.13 13.08 18.06
N SER A 156 -6.73 14.26 17.61
CA SER A 156 -6.25 14.57 16.27
C SER A 156 -4.97 15.37 16.38
N PHE A 157 -4.01 15.09 15.50
CA PHE A 157 -2.65 15.59 15.62
C PHE A 157 -2.13 15.97 14.24
N ASP A 158 -1.20 16.91 14.21
CA ASP A 158 -0.47 17.27 13.00
C ASP A 158 0.49 16.16 12.54
N ILE A 159 0.93 16.25 11.29
CA ILE A 159 1.85 15.27 10.69
C ILE A 159 3.22 15.30 11.38
N THR A 160 3.76 16.47 11.74
CA THR A 160 5.09 16.60 12.33
C THR A 160 5.19 15.90 13.68
N SER A 161 4.24 16.12 14.58
CA SER A 161 4.18 15.40 15.87
C SER A 161 3.92 13.91 15.70
N SER A 162 3.26 13.50 14.61
CA SER A 162 3.03 12.09 14.26
C SER A 162 4.33 11.42 13.82
N ILE A 163 5.09 12.04 12.92
CA ILE A 163 6.38 11.53 12.43
C ILE A 163 7.36 11.39 13.59
N PHE A 164 7.39 12.33 14.53
CA PHE A 164 8.23 12.21 15.72
C PHE A 164 8.00 10.88 16.47
N LEU A 165 6.74 10.46 16.61
CA LEU A 165 6.38 9.19 17.27
C LEU A 165 6.62 7.93 16.44
N SER A 166 6.99 8.08 15.16
CA SER A 166 7.44 6.95 14.32
C SER A 166 8.91 6.60 14.55
N GLY A 167 9.67 7.53 15.16
CA GLY A 167 11.12 7.42 15.31
C GLY A 167 11.88 7.34 13.99
N THR A 168 11.27 7.75 12.87
CA THR A 168 11.91 7.70 11.57
C THR A 168 13.06 8.70 11.49
N ASN A 169 14.19 8.25 10.96
CA ASN A 169 15.34 9.09 10.71
C ASN A 169 16.19 8.54 9.56
N HIS A 170 16.94 9.42 8.89
CA HIS A 170 17.88 9.06 7.84
C HIS A 170 19.14 9.94 7.98
N GLU A 171 20.29 9.45 7.51
CA GLU A 171 21.47 10.32 7.32
C GLU A 171 21.12 11.46 6.36
N GLU A 172 21.49 12.70 6.70
CA GLU A 172 21.10 13.87 5.91
C GLU A 172 21.93 13.98 4.62
N ASP A 173 23.22 13.62 4.70
CA ASP A 173 24.14 13.64 3.56
C ASP A 173 24.11 12.33 2.75
N GLN A 174 22.91 11.90 2.37
CA GLN A 174 22.73 10.76 1.47
C GLN A 174 21.86 11.12 0.26
N PRO A 175 22.01 10.42 -0.88
CA PRO A 175 21.14 10.64 -2.03
C PRO A 175 19.66 10.42 -1.69
N VAL A 176 18.80 11.36 -2.08
CA VAL A 176 17.35 11.24 -1.92
C VAL A 176 16.85 9.95 -2.58
N HIS A 177 16.24 9.06 -1.80
CA HIS A 177 15.80 7.73 -2.25
C HIS A 177 14.41 7.73 -2.90
N LEU A 178 13.83 8.91 -3.09
CA LEU A 178 12.56 9.17 -3.78
C LEU A 178 12.90 9.85 -5.10
N LYS A 179 13.13 9.04 -6.14
CA LYS A 179 13.64 9.52 -7.42
C LYS A 179 12.49 10.01 -8.28
N LEU A 180 12.65 11.18 -8.88
CA LEU A 180 11.77 11.68 -9.93
C LEU A 180 12.36 11.30 -11.28
N ASN A 181 11.55 10.71 -12.16
CA ASN A 181 11.96 10.47 -13.55
C ASN A 181 12.08 11.80 -14.32
N ASP A 182 11.17 12.74 -14.09
CA ASP A 182 11.19 14.10 -14.58
C ASP A 182 10.91 15.08 -13.41
N PRO A 183 11.87 15.98 -13.08
CA PRO A 183 11.71 16.93 -11.97
C PRO A 183 10.66 18.02 -12.22
N ASN A 184 10.19 18.21 -13.47
CA ASN A 184 9.21 19.25 -13.80
C ASN A 184 7.75 18.78 -13.60
N ILE A 185 7.49 17.48 -13.68
CA ILE A 185 6.14 16.90 -13.56
C ILE A 185 5.37 17.34 -12.30
N PRO A 186 5.99 17.43 -11.10
CA PRO A 186 5.28 17.87 -9.90
C PRO A 186 4.60 19.24 -10.06
N LEU A 187 5.27 20.21 -10.68
CA LEU A 187 4.73 21.56 -10.88
C LEU A 187 3.90 21.66 -12.17
N ASP A 188 4.44 21.17 -13.28
CA ASP A 188 3.83 21.38 -14.60
C ASP A 188 2.58 20.52 -14.83
N TYR A 189 2.50 19.36 -14.19
CA TYR A 189 1.43 18.40 -14.40
C TYR A 189 0.62 18.11 -13.13
N ASN A 190 1.28 17.67 -12.05
CA ASN A 190 0.58 17.22 -10.85
C ASN A 190 -0.08 18.39 -10.10
N LEU A 191 0.63 19.50 -9.88
CA LEU A 191 0.05 20.72 -9.30
C LEU A 191 -1.07 21.25 -10.20
N ALA A 192 -0.81 21.43 -11.49
CA ALA A 192 -1.77 21.99 -12.43
C ALA A 192 -3.08 21.19 -12.57
N LYS A 193 -3.01 19.85 -12.59
CA LYS A 193 -4.19 18.99 -12.83
C LYS A 193 -4.83 18.44 -11.56
N TYR A 194 -4.02 18.10 -10.57
CA TYR A 194 -4.42 17.33 -9.40
C TYR A 194 -4.12 18.06 -8.09
N ASN A 195 -3.67 19.32 -8.14
CA ASN A 195 -3.28 20.12 -7.00
C ASN A 195 -2.19 19.43 -6.14
N GLU A 196 -1.22 18.78 -6.81
CA GLU A 196 -0.08 18.04 -6.27
C GLU A 196 -0.48 17.12 -5.10
N PRO A 197 -1.05 15.94 -5.42
CA PRO A 197 -1.65 15.05 -4.42
C PRO A 197 -0.62 14.44 -3.47
N ALA A 198 0.68 14.46 -3.78
CA ALA A 198 1.71 13.91 -2.91
C ALA A 198 1.82 14.64 -1.57
N GLN A 199 1.44 15.92 -1.53
CA GLN A 199 1.32 16.71 -0.30
C GLN A 199 0.26 16.15 0.66
N ARG A 200 -0.68 15.34 0.18
CA ARG A 200 -1.82 14.83 0.97
C ARG A 200 -1.80 13.32 1.17
N PHE A 201 -1.47 12.53 0.16
CA PHE A 201 -1.42 11.07 0.32
C PHE A 201 -0.18 10.61 1.09
N CYS A 202 0.87 11.44 1.17
CA CYS A 202 2.07 11.08 1.88
C CYS A 202 1.79 11.17 3.39
N PRO A 203 1.90 10.06 4.14
CA PRO A 203 1.60 10.04 5.57
C PRO A 203 2.64 10.79 6.41
N ALA A 204 3.69 11.31 5.79
CA ALA A 204 4.86 11.83 6.48
C ALA A 204 5.31 13.20 5.97
N GLY A 205 4.46 13.94 5.24
CA GLY A 205 4.79 15.31 4.81
C GLY A 205 6.12 15.43 4.07
N VAL A 206 6.49 14.38 3.32
CA VAL A 206 7.77 14.33 2.60
C VAL A 206 7.79 15.30 1.44
N TYR A 207 6.65 15.54 0.80
CA TYR A 207 6.53 16.37 -0.38
C TYR A 207 5.83 17.66 -0.02
N GLU A 208 6.41 18.79 -0.40
CA GLU A 208 5.85 20.11 -0.19
C GLU A 208 6.18 21.03 -1.37
N ILE A 209 5.28 21.97 -1.64
CA ILE A 209 5.56 23.07 -2.56
C ILE A 209 5.90 24.28 -1.71
N ILE A 210 7.09 24.83 -1.92
CA ILE A 210 7.59 26.00 -1.22
C ILE A 210 7.89 27.11 -2.22
N GLU A 211 7.77 28.36 -1.78
CA GLU A 211 8.14 29.51 -2.59
C GLU A 211 9.63 29.85 -2.36
N LYS A 212 10.41 29.91 -3.44
CA LYS A 212 11.80 30.39 -3.45
C LYS A 212 11.96 31.43 -4.54
N GLU A 213 12.45 32.60 -4.19
CA GLU A 213 12.73 33.70 -5.14
C GLU A 213 11.51 34.06 -6.02
N GLY A 214 10.29 33.97 -5.46
CA GLY A 214 9.03 34.27 -6.16
C GLY A 214 8.55 33.17 -7.12
N SER A 215 9.14 31.97 -7.07
CA SER A 215 8.72 30.80 -7.85
C SER A 215 8.45 29.59 -6.95
N ASP A 216 7.47 28.77 -7.35
CA ASP A 216 7.17 27.51 -6.67
C ASP A 216 8.28 26.49 -6.91
N PHE A 217 8.65 25.76 -5.86
CA PHE A 217 9.66 24.69 -5.89
C PHE A 217 9.12 23.44 -5.19
N PHE A 218 9.25 22.30 -5.85
CA PHE A 218 8.88 21.01 -5.27
C PHE A 218 10.02 20.46 -4.40
N GLN A 219 9.82 20.47 -3.08
CA GLN A 219 10.80 20.01 -2.10
C GLN A 219 10.47 18.60 -1.60
N ILE A 220 11.52 17.77 -1.51
CA ILE A 220 11.45 16.39 -1.00
C ILE A 220 12.25 16.30 0.31
N ASN A 221 11.54 16.25 1.43
CA ASN A 221 12.06 16.01 2.77
C ASN A 221 12.21 14.50 3.03
N ALA A 222 13.16 13.87 2.33
CA ALA A 222 13.35 12.42 2.32
C ALA A 222 13.62 11.82 3.71
N GLN A 223 14.18 12.59 4.64
CA GLN A 223 14.45 12.19 6.02
C GLN A 223 13.19 11.78 6.80
N ASN A 224 12.02 12.31 6.42
CA ASN A 224 10.74 11.99 7.04
C ASN A 224 10.12 10.68 6.52
N CYS A 225 10.70 10.06 5.48
CA CYS A 225 10.04 8.96 4.76
C CYS A 225 9.78 7.73 5.65
N LEU A 226 8.51 7.29 5.72
CA LEU A 226 8.13 6.09 6.47
C LEU A 226 8.28 4.77 5.70
N HIS A 227 8.84 4.83 4.49
CA HIS A 227 8.96 3.70 3.57
C HIS A 227 7.62 3.03 3.23
N CYS A 228 6.51 3.77 3.38
CA CYS A 228 5.16 3.23 3.22
C CYS A 228 4.83 2.75 1.79
N LYS A 229 5.60 3.23 0.79
CA LYS A 229 5.45 3.01 -0.66
C LYS A 229 4.25 3.70 -1.35
N THR A 230 3.43 4.45 -0.63
CA THR A 230 2.23 5.09 -1.20
C THR A 230 2.52 6.01 -2.38
N CYS A 231 3.61 6.79 -2.32
CA CYS A 231 3.95 7.74 -3.39
C CYS A 231 4.25 7.05 -4.73
N ASP A 232 5.00 5.95 -4.70
CA ASP A 232 5.30 5.10 -5.85
C ASP A 232 4.01 4.50 -6.46
N ILE A 233 3.06 4.14 -5.60
CA ILE A 233 1.79 3.53 -6.01
C ILE A 233 0.78 4.56 -6.55
N LYS A 234 0.71 5.75 -5.95
CA LYS A 234 -0.45 6.66 -6.09
C LYS A 234 -0.20 7.89 -6.94
N ASP A 235 1.05 8.20 -7.28
CA ASP A 235 1.39 9.31 -8.16
C ASP A 235 0.67 9.14 -9.53
N PRO A 236 -0.21 10.08 -9.93
CA PRO A 236 -0.97 9.97 -11.18
C PRO A 236 -0.09 10.02 -12.43
N ALA A 237 1.16 10.50 -12.31
CA ALA A 237 2.12 10.50 -13.41
C ALA A 237 3.07 9.29 -13.38
N GLN A 238 3.04 8.46 -12.33
CA GLN A 238 4.02 7.38 -12.09
C GLN A 238 5.48 7.89 -12.25
N ASN A 239 5.74 9.09 -11.74
CA ASN A 239 7.00 9.80 -11.84
C ASN A 239 7.93 9.53 -10.65
N ILE A 240 7.37 9.23 -9.48
CA ILE A 240 8.12 8.90 -8.27
C ILE A 240 8.47 7.41 -8.25
N THR A 241 9.75 7.08 -8.17
CA THR A 241 10.25 5.72 -7.89
C THR A 241 10.90 5.69 -6.51
N TRP A 242 10.41 4.82 -5.63
CA TRP A 242 11.05 4.58 -4.34
C TRP A 242 12.21 3.59 -4.50
N THR A 243 13.38 3.97 -4.02
CA THR A 243 14.52 3.06 -3.85
C THR A 243 14.86 2.93 -2.37
N PRO A 244 15.50 1.84 -1.92
CA PRO A 244 16.01 1.77 -0.56
C PRO A 244 17.03 2.90 -0.29
N PRO A 245 16.92 3.62 0.84
CA PRO A 245 18.01 4.47 1.35
C PRO A 245 19.16 3.62 1.90
N GLU A 246 20.17 4.28 2.47
CA GLU A 246 21.21 3.60 3.23
C GLU A 246 20.64 2.74 4.37
N GLY A 247 21.29 1.60 4.62
CA GLY A 247 20.86 0.66 5.64
C GLY A 247 20.85 1.28 7.04
N GLY A 248 19.77 1.07 7.78
CA GLY A 248 19.56 1.65 9.12
C GLY A 248 18.73 2.93 9.12
N GLY A 249 18.52 3.56 7.96
CA GLY A 249 17.53 4.65 7.81
C GLY A 249 16.09 4.14 7.76
N GLY A 250 15.15 5.00 8.15
CA GLY A 250 13.71 4.72 8.14
C GLY A 250 13.07 4.70 9.53
N PRO A 251 11.82 4.20 9.62
CA PRO A 251 11.07 4.16 10.87
C PRO A 251 11.68 3.26 11.94
N ASN A 252 11.55 3.66 13.21
CA ASN A 252 11.91 2.85 14.37
C ASN A 252 10.65 2.43 15.13
N TYR A 253 9.95 1.45 14.56
CA TYR A 253 8.69 0.95 15.09
C TYR A 253 8.90 -0.03 16.25
N VAL A 254 8.49 0.37 17.46
CA VAL A 254 8.52 -0.49 18.66
C VAL A 254 7.12 -1.06 18.91
N GLY A 255 6.95 -2.37 18.71
CA GLY A 255 5.70 -3.08 19.00
C GLY A 255 4.53 -2.77 18.06
N MET A 256 4.82 -2.41 16.79
CA MET A 256 3.82 -2.22 15.73
C MET A 256 3.90 -3.29 14.65
#